data_AF-A0A223KQ72-F1
#
_entry.id   AF-A0A223KQ72-F1
#
_cell.length_a   1.000
_cell.length_b   1.000
_cell.length_c   1.000
_cell.angle_alpha   90.00
_cell.angle_beta   90.00
_cell.angle_gamma   90.00
#
_symmetry.space_group_name_H-M   'P 1'
#
loop_
_entity.id
_entity.type
_entity.pdbx_description
1 polymer ?
#
loop_
_entity_poly.entity_id
_entity_poly.type
_entity_poly.pdbx_seq_one_letter_code
_entity_poly.pdbx_strand_id
1 'polypeptide(L)'
;MNVKRLIAIIFGGLLIGFLLGVLNVQVDYWMFVFLVFIAFLLFSYRDVRYMFLSRDVEKIEKYLQKKSVEPYYDFILQLANKDMSEAKKALEKLEEKWKKKERTAVFRANYYLYMKDWKLLKEEITFIPQEEFKHYFLAAIAIEEKNESNFVHSIQHIRKDWMKLSLEAEKAKKAKNKVLADQKQLEALRATKGIQYYILSKSFD
;
A
#
# COMPACT_ATOMS: atom_id res chain seq x y z
N MET A 1 2.28 16.33 5.88
CA MET A 1 1.40 17.52 5.73
C MET A 1 2.26 18.76 5.89
N ASN A 2 2.29 19.69 4.93
CA ASN A 2 3.16 20.87 5.03
C ASN A 2 2.85 21.68 6.29
N VAL A 3 3.87 22.02 7.07
CA VAL A 3 3.74 22.82 8.31
C VAL A 3 2.92 24.09 8.08
N LYS A 4 3.09 24.74 6.93
CA LYS A 4 2.31 25.91 6.51
C LYS A 4 0.80 25.65 6.40
N ARG A 5 0.39 24.47 5.92
CA ARG A 5 -1.03 24.07 5.86
C ARG A 5 -1.58 23.76 7.25
N LEU A 6 -0.76 23.16 8.11
CA LEU A 6 -1.15 22.82 9.48
C LEU A 6 -1.37 24.11 10.30
N ILE A 7 -0.47 25.08 10.17
CA ILE A 7 -0.60 26.42 10.75
C ILE A 7 -1.85 27.12 10.21
N ALA A 8 -2.09 27.08 8.89
CA ALA A 8 -3.27 27.71 8.29
C ALA A 8 -4.59 27.08 8.79
N ILE A 9 -4.63 25.76 9.01
CA ILE A 9 -5.80 25.08 9.58
C ILE A 9 -6.01 25.46 11.04
N ILE A 10 -4.94 25.52 11.85
CA ILE A 10 -5.02 25.93 13.25
C ILE A 10 -5.50 27.38 13.37
N PHE A 11 -4.91 28.30 12.60
CA PHE A 11 -5.33 29.70 12.57
C PHE A 11 -6.76 29.86 12.06
N GLY A 12 -7.15 29.12 11.02
CA GLY A 12 -8.53 29.11 10.52
C GLY A 12 -9.52 28.60 11.56
N GLY A 13 -9.17 27.52 12.28
CA GLY A 13 -9.98 26.99 13.37
C GLY A 13 -10.13 27.98 14.54
N LEU A 14 -9.05 28.66 14.93
CA LEU A 14 -9.07 29.71 15.95
C LEU A 14 -9.91 30.92 15.53
N LEU A 15 -9.81 31.37 14.28
CA LEU A 15 -10.61 32.46 13.73
C LEU A 15 -12.11 32.12 13.72
N ILE A 16 -12.47 30.90 13.30
CA ILE A 16 -13.86 30.43 13.31
C ILE A 16 -14.36 30.34 14.75
N GLY A 17 -13.58 29.77 15.68
CA GLY A 17 -13.94 29.70 17.10
C GLY A 17 -14.12 31.08 17.74
N PHE A 18 -13.24 32.04 17.41
CA PHE A 18 -13.34 33.42 17.88
C PHE A 18 -14.59 34.12 17.34
N LEU A 19 -14.88 33.99 16.04
CA LEU A 19 -16.08 34.56 15.43
C LEU A 19 -17.36 33.98 16.02
N LEU A 20 -17.42 32.66 16.24
CA LEU A 20 -18.57 32.01 16.87
C LEU A 20 -18.78 32.49 18.31
N GLY A 21 -17.68 32.72 19.06
CA GLY A 21 -17.72 33.31 20.39
C GLY A 21 -18.21 34.76 20.40
N VAL A 22 -17.72 35.62 19.50
CA VAL A 22 -18.16 37.02 19.38
C VAL A 22 -19.63 37.12 18.98
N LEU A 23 -20.11 36.21 18.12
CA LEU A 23 -21.50 36.16 17.67
C LEU A 23 -22.44 35.47 18.68
N ASN A 24 -21.94 35.04 19.85
CA ASN A 24 -22.70 34.29 20.86
C ASN A 24 -23.47 33.09 20.28
N VAL A 25 -22.93 32.46 19.23
CA VAL A 25 -23.54 31.29 18.61
C VAL A 25 -23.30 30.11 19.54
N GLN A 26 -24.35 29.71 20.26
CA GLN A 26 -24.35 28.49 21.06
C GLN A 26 -24.41 27.28 20.11
N VAL A 27 -23.23 26.79 19.71
CA VAL A 27 -23.13 25.53 18.97
C VAL A 27 -23.25 24.40 19.98
N ASP A 28 -24.26 23.55 19.79
CA ASP A 28 -24.40 22.31 20.56
C ASP A 28 -23.12 21.48 20.42
N TYR A 29 -22.63 20.92 21.53
CA TYR A 29 -21.42 20.09 21.56
C TYR A 29 -21.46 18.98 20.49
N TRP A 30 -22.59 18.29 20.31
CA TRP A 30 -22.74 17.24 19.31
C TRP A 30 -22.71 17.79 17.89
N MET A 31 -23.24 18.99 17.67
CA MET A 31 -23.16 19.67 16.37
C MET A 31 -21.71 20.02 16.04
N PHE A 32 -20.93 20.49 17.01
CA PHE A 32 -19.50 20.74 16.84
C PHE A 32 -18.73 19.46 16.51
N VAL A 33 -18.94 18.38 17.28
CA VAL A 33 -18.31 17.07 17.02
C VAL A 33 -18.67 16.56 15.62
N PHE A 34 -19.93 16.68 15.22
CA PHE A 34 -20.39 16.30 13.88
C PHE A 34 -19.69 17.09 12.78
N LEU A 35 -19.57 18.42 12.93
CA LEU A 35 -18.87 19.26 11.95
C LEU A 35 -17.39 18.92 11.83
N VAL A 36 -16.71 18.67 12.95
CA VAL A 36 -15.30 18.22 12.95
C VAL A 36 -15.17 16.87 12.25
N PHE A 37 -16.09 15.93 12.50
CA PHE A 37 -16.11 14.63 11.84
C PHE A 37 -16.30 14.75 10.32
N ILE A 38 -17.26 15.57 9.86
CA ILE A 38 -17.49 15.84 8.43
C ILE A 38 -16.26 16.50 7.80
N ALA A 39 -15.65 17.48 8.47
CA ALA A 39 -14.43 18.11 7.98
C ALA A 39 -13.30 17.06 7.82
N PHE A 40 -13.10 16.20 8.81
CA PHE A 40 -12.11 15.12 8.74
C PHE A 40 -12.36 14.17 7.56
N LEU A 41 -13.62 13.79 7.31
CA LEU A 41 -13.98 12.96 6.16
C LEU A 41 -13.66 13.66 4.83
N LEU A 42 -14.00 14.94 4.70
CA LEU A 42 -13.72 15.72 3.49
C LEU A 42 -12.22 15.88 3.23
N PHE A 43 -11.43 16.14 4.28
CA PHE A 43 -9.97 16.24 4.16
C PHE A 43 -9.33 14.90 3.82
N SER A 44 -9.81 13.81 4.42
CA SER A 44 -9.26 12.47 4.21
C SER A 44 -9.76 11.81 2.92
N TYR A 45 -10.87 12.29 2.34
CA TYR A 45 -11.53 11.67 1.19
C TYR A 45 -10.58 11.42 0.02
N ARG A 46 -9.70 12.38 -0.29
CA ARG A 46 -8.75 12.24 -1.40
C ARG A 46 -7.75 11.12 -1.14
N ASP A 47 -7.17 11.08 0.05
CA ASP A 47 -6.17 10.08 0.43
C ASP A 47 -6.85 8.70 0.48
N VAL A 48 -8.03 8.57 1.10
CA VAL A 48 -8.81 7.33 1.14
C VAL A 48 -9.16 6.83 -0.26
N ARG A 49 -9.63 7.73 -1.13
CA ARG A 49 -10.04 7.39 -2.50
C ARG A 49 -8.89 6.78 -3.28
N TYR A 50 -7.72 7.42 -3.31
CA TYR A 50 -6.60 6.90 -4.10
C TYR A 50 -5.87 5.75 -3.44
N MET A 51 -5.83 5.72 -2.10
CA MET A 51 -5.16 4.65 -1.36
C MET A 51 -5.94 3.33 -1.40
N PHE A 52 -7.28 3.37 -1.40
CA PHE A 52 -8.11 2.17 -1.21
C PHE A 52 -9.22 1.95 -2.23
N LEU A 53 -9.72 2.97 -2.93
CA LEU A 53 -10.97 2.86 -3.71
C LEU A 53 -10.80 3.03 -5.22
N SER A 54 -9.75 3.71 -5.67
CA SER A 54 -9.51 4.02 -7.08
C SER A 54 -9.02 2.80 -7.87
N ARG A 55 -9.38 2.72 -9.15
CA ARG A 55 -8.73 1.81 -10.13
C ARG A 55 -8.07 2.58 -11.28
N ASP A 56 -8.00 3.90 -11.17
CA ASP A 56 -7.40 4.77 -12.16
C ASP A 56 -5.90 4.86 -11.90
N VAL A 57 -5.12 4.13 -12.70
CA VAL A 57 -3.66 3.98 -12.56
C VAL A 57 -2.97 5.34 -12.61
N GLU A 58 -3.31 6.18 -13.58
CA GLU A 58 -2.70 7.51 -13.74
C GLU A 58 -2.98 8.43 -12.56
N LYS A 59 -4.22 8.43 -12.03
CA LYS A 59 -4.55 9.25 -10.87
C LYS A 59 -3.88 8.75 -9.60
N ILE A 60 -3.73 7.42 -9.43
CA ILE A 60 -2.99 6.85 -8.31
C ILE A 60 -1.50 7.21 -8.45
N GLU A 61 -0.92 7.11 -9.64
CA GLU A 61 0.48 7.48 -9.89
C GLU A 61 0.75 8.96 -9.59
N LYS A 62 -0.08 9.87 -10.12
CA LYS A 62 0.01 11.31 -9.80
C LYS A 62 -0.16 11.59 -8.30
N TYR A 63 -0.99 10.80 -7.62
CA TYR A 63 -1.15 10.88 -6.17
C TYR A 63 0.14 10.48 -5.44
N LEU A 64 0.75 9.35 -5.83
CA LEU A 64 2.02 8.86 -5.27
C LEU A 64 3.17 9.84 -5.54
N GLN A 65 3.30 10.35 -6.77
CA GLN A 65 4.28 11.37 -7.15
C GLN A 65 4.15 12.63 -6.29
N LYS A 66 2.93 13.10 -6.02
CA LYS A 66 2.71 14.27 -5.15
C LYS A 66 3.09 14.01 -3.69
N LYS A 67 3.04 12.74 -3.26
CA LYS A 67 3.29 12.31 -1.88
C LYS A 67 4.68 11.68 -1.70
N SER A 68 5.52 11.63 -2.74
CA SER A 68 6.84 10.97 -2.70
C SER A 68 7.84 11.62 -1.73
N VAL A 69 7.54 12.81 -1.21
CA VAL A 69 8.30 13.38 -0.08
C VAL A 69 8.27 12.44 1.14
N GLU A 70 7.20 11.67 1.31
CA GLU A 70 7.08 10.64 2.33
C GLU A 70 7.64 9.30 1.79
N PRO A 71 8.69 8.72 2.42
CA PRO A 71 9.41 7.57 1.88
C PRO A 71 8.55 6.34 1.55
N TYR A 72 7.44 6.16 2.27
CA TYR A 72 6.48 5.09 1.98
C TYR A 72 5.90 5.20 0.57
N TYR A 73 5.44 6.38 0.16
CA TYR A 73 4.83 6.55 -1.16
C TYR A 73 5.88 6.54 -2.28
N ASP A 74 7.07 7.07 -1.98
CA ASP A 74 8.21 7.02 -2.90
C ASP A 74 8.60 5.56 -3.18
N PHE A 75 8.79 4.75 -2.13
CA PHE A 75 9.13 3.33 -2.28
C PHE A 75 8.13 2.60 -3.18
N ILE A 76 6.83 2.77 -2.93
CA ILE A 76 5.77 2.14 -3.71
C ILE A 76 5.80 2.60 -5.18
N LEU A 77 6.02 3.90 -5.42
CA LEU A 77 6.10 4.47 -6.75
C LEU A 77 7.28 3.89 -7.54
N GLN A 78 8.48 3.92 -6.96
CA GLN A 78 9.70 3.44 -7.62
C GLN A 78 9.68 1.94 -7.85
N LEU A 79 9.23 1.16 -6.84
CA LEU A 79 9.13 -0.28 -6.93
C LEU A 79 8.19 -0.71 -8.06
N ALA A 80 6.99 -0.12 -8.14
CA ALA A 80 6.01 -0.44 -9.18
C ALA A 80 6.49 -0.05 -10.58
N ASN A 81 7.26 1.05 -10.70
CA ASN A 81 7.88 1.48 -11.96
C ASN A 81 9.20 0.75 -12.27
N LYS A 82 9.55 -0.27 -11.49
CA LYS A 82 10.73 -1.13 -11.68
C LYS A 82 12.08 -0.38 -11.57
N ASP A 83 12.12 0.82 -10.98
CA ASP A 83 13.36 1.53 -10.66
C ASP A 83 13.92 1.05 -9.31
N MET A 84 14.67 -0.04 -9.34
CA MET A 84 15.18 -0.69 -8.13
C MET A 84 16.23 0.16 -7.40
N SER A 85 16.94 1.04 -8.10
CA SER A 85 17.95 1.92 -7.50
C SER A 85 17.26 2.97 -6.62
N GLU A 86 16.26 3.67 -7.16
CA GLU A 86 15.50 4.66 -6.41
C GLU A 86 14.60 4.00 -5.37
N ALA A 87 14.03 2.82 -5.65
CA ALA A 87 13.28 2.05 -4.65
C ALA A 87 14.14 1.70 -3.43
N LYS A 88 15.42 1.33 -3.64
CA LYS A 88 16.34 1.05 -2.54
C LYS A 88 16.61 2.30 -1.69
N LYS A 89 16.88 3.45 -2.32
CA LYS A 89 17.07 4.72 -1.60
C LYS A 89 15.84 5.12 -0.79
N ALA A 90 14.65 4.94 -1.36
CA ALA A 90 13.40 5.21 -0.66
C ALA A 90 13.18 4.26 0.53
N LEU A 91 13.55 2.98 0.37
CA LEU A 91 13.51 1.99 1.44
C LEU A 91 14.47 2.34 2.58
N GLU A 92 15.71 2.74 2.28
CA GLU A 92 16.69 3.17 3.29
C GLU A 92 16.15 4.37 4.11
N LYS A 93 15.57 5.38 3.45
CA LYS A 93 14.90 6.51 4.12
C LYS A 93 13.71 6.06 4.97
N LEU A 94 12.94 5.07 4.50
CA LEU A 94 11.81 4.51 5.25
C LEU A 94 12.29 3.81 6.52
N GLU A 95 13.40 3.08 6.44
CA GLU A 95 14.04 2.40 7.56
C GLU A 95 14.58 3.37 8.59
N GLU A 96 15.27 4.42 8.16
CA GLU A 96 15.74 5.50 9.03
C GLU A 96 14.58 6.17 9.77
N LYS A 97 13.46 6.42 9.07
CA LYS A 97 12.28 7.06 9.65
C LYS A 97 11.55 6.17 10.65
N TRP A 98 11.39 4.89 10.36
CA TRP A 98 10.56 3.99 11.16
C TRP A 98 11.33 3.19 12.22
N LYS A 99 12.66 3.11 12.08
CA LYS A 99 13.70 2.58 13.00
C LYS A 99 13.55 1.12 13.46
N LYS A 100 12.34 0.57 13.48
CA LYS A 100 12.06 -0.81 13.89
C LYS A 100 12.04 -1.73 12.68
N LYS A 101 12.88 -2.76 12.72
CA LYS A 101 13.08 -3.72 11.64
C LYS A 101 11.75 -4.37 11.21
N GLU A 102 10.90 -4.73 12.15
CA GLU A 102 9.62 -5.41 11.91
C GLU A 102 8.63 -4.53 11.13
N ARG A 103 8.71 -3.19 11.32
CA ARG A 103 7.82 -2.24 10.63
C ARG A 103 8.13 -2.11 9.14
N THR A 104 9.39 -2.33 8.77
CA THR A 104 9.87 -2.22 7.39
C THR A 104 10.07 -3.59 6.72
N ALA A 105 9.86 -4.69 7.44
CA ALA A 105 10.09 -6.05 6.96
C ALA A 105 9.30 -6.40 5.69
N VAL A 106 8.02 -6.02 5.63
CA VAL A 106 7.18 -6.24 4.44
C VAL A 106 7.71 -5.47 3.23
N PHE A 107 8.32 -4.30 3.44
CA PHE A 107 8.86 -3.48 2.34
C PHE A 107 10.18 -4.06 1.83
N ARG A 108 11.08 -4.48 2.73
CA ARG A 108 12.28 -5.25 2.35
C ARG A 108 11.90 -6.53 1.61
N ALA A 109 10.93 -7.28 2.11
CA ALA A 109 10.46 -8.51 1.46
C ALA A 109 9.89 -8.24 0.05
N ASN A 110 9.09 -7.17 -0.14
CA ASN A 110 8.66 -6.77 -1.47
C ASN A 110 9.83 -6.38 -2.38
N TYR A 111 10.81 -5.64 -1.87
CA TYR A 111 12.01 -5.28 -2.64
C TYR A 111 12.78 -6.53 -3.11
N TYR A 112 13.06 -7.46 -2.19
CA TYR A 112 13.76 -8.72 -2.51
C TYR A 112 12.95 -9.62 -3.45
N LEU A 113 11.63 -9.65 -3.30
CA LEU A 113 10.75 -10.37 -4.23
C LEU A 113 10.88 -9.85 -5.66
N TYR A 114 10.85 -8.52 -5.86
CA TYR A 114 11.00 -7.90 -7.19
C TYR A 114 12.41 -8.08 -7.76
N MET A 115 13.43 -8.01 -6.91
CA MET A 115 14.83 -8.31 -7.27
C MET A 115 15.08 -9.81 -7.51
N LYS A 116 14.11 -10.68 -7.18
CA LYS A 116 14.24 -12.15 -7.19
C LYS A 116 15.40 -12.66 -6.31
N ASP A 117 15.69 -11.94 -5.24
CA ASP A 117 16.65 -12.38 -4.21
C ASP A 117 15.94 -13.26 -3.17
N TRP A 118 15.75 -14.52 -3.53
CA TRP A 118 15.03 -15.49 -2.71
C TRP A 118 15.73 -15.80 -1.39
N LYS A 119 17.06 -15.61 -1.33
CA LYS A 119 17.83 -15.83 -0.11
C LYS A 119 17.50 -14.75 0.91
N LEU A 120 17.67 -13.48 0.54
CA LEU A 120 17.35 -12.37 1.43
C LEU A 120 15.85 -12.29 1.74
N LEU A 121 14.98 -12.67 0.79
CA LEU A 121 13.54 -12.78 1.06
C LEU A 121 13.23 -13.77 2.19
N LYS A 122 13.84 -14.96 2.18
CA LYS A 122 13.65 -15.98 3.23
C LYS A 122 14.08 -15.47 4.60
N GLU A 123 15.23 -14.80 4.66
CA GLU A 123 15.74 -14.20 5.89
C GLU A 123 14.75 -13.15 6.43
N GLU A 124 14.17 -12.36 5.54
CA GLU A 124 13.28 -11.26 5.90
C GLU A 124 11.91 -11.69 6.43
N ILE A 125 11.36 -12.80 5.93
CA ILE A 125 10.03 -13.30 6.33
C ILE A 125 9.91 -13.49 7.84
N THR A 126 11.00 -13.87 8.51
CA THR A 126 11.04 -14.07 9.96
C THR A 126 10.67 -12.81 10.75
N PHE A 127 10.99 -11.63 10.21
CA PHE A 127 10.72 -10.33 10.84
C PHE A 127 9.34 -9.76 10.53
N ILE A 128 8.58 -10.37 9.62
CA ILE A 128 7.25 -9.90 9.24
C ILE A 128 6.25 -10.25 10.35
N PRO A 129 5.61 -9.28 11.02
CA PRO A 129 4.71 -9.61 12.13
C PRO A 129 3.38 -10.19 11.66
N GLN A 130 2.89 -9.78 10.48
CA GLN A 130 1.57 -10.17 9.99
C GLN A 130 1.64 -11.51 9.24
N GLU A 131 0.93 -12.50 9.74
CA GLU A 131 0.91 -13.88 9.23
C GLU A 131 0.47 -13.97 7.75
N GLU A 132 -0.59 -13.24 7.37
CA GLU A 132 -1.06 -13.22 5.98
C GLU A 132 0.04 -12.79 4.99
N PHE A 133 0.85 -11.78 5.34
CA PHE A 133 1.96 -11.34 4.50
C PHE A 133 3.11 -12.35 4.48
N LYS A 134 3.41 -13.00 5.61
CA LYS A 134 4.39 -14.09 5.65
C LYS A 134 4.02 -15.17 4.64
N HIS A 135 2.77 -15.64 4.68
CA HIS A 135 2.30 -16.68 3.78
C HIS A 135 2.27 -16.24 2.31
N TYR A 136 2.02 -14.96 2.03
CA TYR A 136 2.17 -14.44 0.68
C TYR A 136 3.58 -14.63 0.13
N PHE A 137 4.61 -14.25 0.88
CA PHE A 137 6.01 -14.41 0.45
C PHE A 137 6.46 -15.87 0.45
N LEU A 138 6.01 -16.69 1.41
CA LEU A 138 6.27 -18.13 1.42
C LEU A 138 5.67 -18.82 0.20
N ALA A 139 4.46 -18.45 -0.21
CA ALA A 139 3.86 -18.96 -1.44
C ALA A 139 4.67 -18.55 -2.69
N ALA A 140 5.16 -17.31 -2.74
CA ALA A 140 6.01 -16.84 -3.84
C ALA A 140 7.33 -17.62 -3.92
N ILE A 141 7.98 -17.88 -2.78
CA ILE A 141 9.17 -18.74 -2.71
C ILE A 141 8.84 -20.16 -3.17
N ALA A 142 7.72 -20.73 -2.70
CA ALA A 142 7.31 -22.07 -3.06
C ALA A 142 7.07 -22.24 -4.56
N ILE A 143 6.55 -21.21 -5.24
CA ILE A 143 6.44 -21.17 -6.71
C ILE A 143 7.82 -21.27 -7.36
N GLU A 144 8.79 -20.48 -6.89
CA GLU A 144 10.16 -20.51 -7.43
C GLU A 144 10.82 -21.88 -7.23
N GLU A 145 10.65 -22.46 -6.05
CA GLU A 145 11.21 -23.76 -5.68
C GLU A 145 10.44 -24.95 -6.27
N LYS A 146 9.35 -24.70 -7.00
CA LYS A 146 8.42 -25.73 -7.50
C LYS A 146 7.89 -26.64 -6.39
N ASN A 147 7.74 -26.11 -5.17
CA ASN A 147 7.25 -26.83 -4.02
C ASN A 147 5.73 -26.65 -3.88
N GLU A 148 4.98 -27.51 -4.56
CA GLU A 148 3.52 -27.44 -4.60
C GLU A 148 2.87 -27.56 -3.22
N SER A 149 3.41 -28.42 -2.34
CA SER A 149 2.87 -28.63 -1.00
C SER A 149 2.92 -27.34 -0.16
N ASN A 150 4.07 -26.67 -0.15
CA ASN A 150 4.23 -25.40 0.57
C ASN A 150 3.40 -24.26 -0.04
N PHE A 151 3.21 -24.27 -1.37
CA PHE A 151 2.33 -23.33 -2.04
C PHE A 151 0.88 -23.49 -1.57
N VAL A 152 0.33 -24.71 -1.62
CA VAL A 152 -1.04 -25.00 -1.19
C VAL A 152 -1.25 -24.65 0.28
N HIS A 153 -0.32 -25.05 1.15
CA HIS A 153 -0.37 -24.71 2.57
C HIS A 153 -0.39 -23.18 2.79
N SER A 154 0.46 -22.44 2.09
CA SER A 154 0.55 -20.99 2.27
C SER A 154 -0.69 -20.25 1.76
N ILE A 155 -1.27 -20.66 0.63
CA ILE A 155 -2.48 -20.04 0.06
C ILE A 155 -3.68 -20.13 1.02
N GLN A 156 -3.79 -21.21 1.81
CA GLN A 156 -4.89 -21.40 2.77
C GLN A 156 -4.89 -20.34 3.89
N HIS A 157 -3.74 -19.77 4.22
CA HIS A 157 -3.58 -18.77 5.27
C HIS A 157 -3.75 -17.32 4.76
N ILE A 158 -3.88 -17.14 3.45
CA ILE A 158 -4.13 -15.85 2.84
C ILE A 158 -5.65 -15.61 2.82
N ARG A 159 -6.12 -14.41 3.19
CA ARG A 159 -7.55 -14.07 3.18
C ARG A 159 -7.92 -13.22 1.98
N LYS A 160 -7.03 -12.32 1.57
CA LYS A 160 -7.27 -11.42 0.44
C LYS A 160 -7.22 -12.15 -0.90
N ASP A 161 -8.33 -12.11 -1.63
CA ASP A 161 -8.46 -12.79 -2.93
C ASP A 161 -7.40 -12.34 -3.94
N TRP A 162 -7.12 -11.04 -4.00
CA TRP A 162 -6.15 -10.52 -4.96
C TRP A 162 -4.76 -11.11 -4.79
N MET A 163 -4.35 -11.41 -3.55
CA MET A 163 -3.05 -12.02 -3.25
C MET A 163 -3.01 -13.47 -3.75
N LYS A 164 -4.08 -14.23 -3.51
CA LYS A 164 -4.18 -15.61 -4.02
C LYS A 164 -4.14 -15.63 -5.53
N LEU A 165 -4.96 -14.78 -6.15
CA LEU A 165 -5.08 -14.69 -7.60
C LEU A 165 -3.77 -14.21 -8.26
N SER A 166 -3.04 -13.28 -7.63
CA SER A 166 -1.73 -12.85 -8.14
C SER A 166 -0.68 -13.96 -8.05
N LEU A 167 -0.71 -14.77 -6.98
CA LEU A 167 0.17 -15.93 -6.83
C LEU A 167 -0.18 -17.06 -7.82
N GLU A 168 -1.47 -17.34 -8.02
CA GLU A 168 -1.95 -18.29 -9.04
C GLU A 168 -1.55 -17.86 -10.45
N ALA A 169 -1.65 -16.56 -10.76
CA ALA A 169 -1.16 -16.00 -12.01
C ALA A 169 0.33 -16.22 -12.21
N GLU A 170 1.16 -15.91 -11.19
CA GLU A 170 2.61 -16.11 -11.26
C GLU A 170 2.99 -17.58 -11.46
N LYS A 171 2.32 -18.48 -10.72
CA LYS A 171 2.49 -19.94 -10.89
C LYS A 171 2.15 -20.39 -12.31
N ALA A 172 1.03 -19.91 -12.87
CA ALA A 172 0.65 -20.22 -14.24
C ALA A 172 1.65 -19.69 -15.27
N LYS A 173 2.20 -18.48 -15.06
CA LYS A 173 3.30 -17.93 -15.90
C LYS A 173 4.53 -18.82 -15.86
N LYS A 174 4.96 -19.27 -14.68
CA LYS A 174 6.10 -20.19 -14.51
C LYS A 174 5.87 -21.53 -15.21
N ALA A 175 4.62 -22.01 -15.21
CA ALA A 175 4.20 -23.21 -15.95
C ALA A 175 4.02 -22.97 -17.47
N LYS A 176 4.29 -21.76 -17.98
CA LYS A 176 4.06 -21.35 -19.37
C LYS A 176 2.60 -21.47 -19.83
N ASN A 177 1.64 -21.50 -18.89
CA ASN A 177 0.22 -21.50 -19.18
C ASN A 177 -0.30 -20.05 -19.26
N LYS A 178 -0.12 -19.44 -20.43
CA LYS A 178 -0.48 -18.02 -20.66
C LYS A 178 -1.96 -17.74 -20.45
N VAL A 179 -2.86 -18.62 -20.92
CA VAL A 179 -4.31 -18.42 -20.81
C VAL A 179 -4.75 -18.33 -19.36
N LEU A 180 -4.28 -19.26 -18.52
CA LEU A 180 -4.60 -19.25 -17.09
C LEU A 180 -3.95 -18.06 -16.38
N ALA A 181 -2.71 -17.70 -16.76
CA ALA A 181 -2.05 -16.53 -16.20
C ALA A 181 -2.85 -15.25 -16.46
N ASP A 182 -3.21 -14.99 -17.72
CA ASP A 182 -3.95 -13.79 -18.12
C ASP A 182 -5.33 -13.72 -17.44
N GLN A 183 -6.02 -14.87 -17.33
CA GLN A 183 -7.28 -14.97 -16.59
C GLN A 183 -7.11 -14.59 -15.13
N LYS A 184 -6.11 -15.16 -14.44
CA LYS A 184 -5.87 -14.93 -13.01
C LYS A 184 -5.40 -13.51 -12.71
N GLN A 185 -4.62 -12.91 -13.62
CA GLN A 185 -4.26 -11.49 -13.54
C GLN A 185 -5.51 -10.59 -13.59
N LEU A 186 -6.43 -10.85 -14.52
CA LEU A 186 -7.65 -10.08 -14.65
C LEU A 186 -8.57 -10.23 -13.42
N GLU A 187 -8.69 -11.45 -12.89
CA GLU A 187 -9.42 -11.72 -11.64
C GLU A 187 -8.79 -10.95 -10.48
N ALA A 188 -7.46 -10.96 -10.35
CA ALA A 188 -6.74 -10.22 -9.31
C ALA A 188 -6.98 -8.70 -9.40
N LEU A 189 -6.91 -8.12 -10.61
CA LEU A 189 -7.21 -6.70 -10.82
C LEU A 189 -8.66 -6.36 -10.46
N ARG A 190 -9.63 -7.23 -10.79
CA ARG A 190 -11.04 -7.04 -10.42
C ARG A 190 -11.25 -7.09 -8.90
N ALA A 191 -10.52 -7.96 -8.20
CA ALA A 191 -10.56 -8.09 -6.74
C ALA A 191 -9.84 -6.93 -5.99
N THR A 192 -9.14 -6.05 -6.71
CA THR A 192 -8.27 -5.02 -6.10
C THR A 192 -8.71 -3.60 -6.43
N LYS A 193 -8.35 -2.68 -5.53
CA LYS A 193 -8.49 -1.23 -5.66
C LYS A 193 -7.31 -0.52 -4.97
N GLY A 194 -7.19 0.77 -5.19
CA GLY A 194 -6.21 1.64 -4.54
C GLY A 194 -4.77 1.34 -4.95
N ILE A 195 -3.84 1.56 -4.03
CA ILE A 195 -2.40 1.37 -4.27
C ILE A 195 -2.08 -0.06 -4.72
N GLN A 196 -2.77 -1.07 -4.16
CA GLN A 196 -2.53 -2.46 -4.55
C GLN A 196 -2.92 -2.72 -6.01
N TYR A 197 -3.99 -2.07 -6.49
CA TYR A 197 -4.39 -2.17 -7.90
C TYR A 197 -3.32 -1.56 -8.81
N TYR A 198 -2.77 -0.41 -8.42
CA TYR A 198 -1.69 0.25 -9.14
C TYR A 198 -0.45 -0.65 -9.26
N ILE A 199 -0.01 -1.25 -8.14
CA ILE A 199 1.14 -2.16 -8.11
C ILE A 199 0.89 -3.38 -9.01
N LEU A 200 -0.27 -4.03 -8.89
CA LEU A 200 -0.61 -5.20 -9.70
C LEU A 200 -0.68 -4.85 -11.19
N SER A 201 -1.32 -3.73 -11.57
CA SER A 201 -1.40 -3.30 -12.97
C SER A 201 -0.01 -3.16 -13.58
N LYS A 202 0.88 -2.40 -12.92
CA LYS A 202 2.27 -2.19 -13.39
C LYS A 202 3.13 -3.47 -13.41
N SER A 203 2.78 -4.45 -12.59
CA SER A 203 3.47 -5.75 -12.55
C SER A 203 3.03 -6.68 -13.68
N PHE A 204 1.81 -6.49 -14.18
CA PHE A 204 1.21 -7.31 -15.23
C PHE A 204 1.49 -6.78 -16.63
N ASP A 205 1.79 -5.47 -16.73
CA ASP A 205 2.39 -4.80 -17.88
C ASP A 205 3.85 -5.27 -18.11
#